data_AF-A0A7G7W2X0-F1
#
_entry.id   AF-A0A7G7W2X0-F1
#
_cell.length_a   1.000
_cell.length_b   1.000
_cell.length_c   1.000
_cell.angle_alpha   90.00
_cell.angle_beta   90.00
_cell.angle_gamma   90.00
#
_symmetry.space_group_name_H-M   'P 1'
#
loop_
_entity.id
_entity.type
_entity.pdbx_description
1 polymer ?
#
loop_
_entity_poly.entity_id
_entity_poly.type
_entity_poly.pdbx_seq_one_letter_code
_entity_poly.pdbx_strand_id
1 'polypeptide(L)'
;MLPEFDQLAMDRRFLTELHRLQQAGAFDSYRQLAPELDTQPSFRVQIESGRYHCNLRLLYNLKRRFPQADLTFILEGGKAAGRPEPTAFPAAPKLGAPFARKASVATKKKPAANAPSRTKTT
;
A
#
# COMPACT_ATOMS: atom_id res chain seq x y z
N MET A 1 -4.74 26.56 -24.03
CA MET A 1 -4.21 25.28 -24.56
C MET A 1 -4.20 24.31 -23.39
N LEU A 2 -4.90 23.18 -23.49
CA LEU A 2 -4.84 22.15 -22.45
C LEU A 2 -3.48 21.46 -22.51
N PRO A 3 -2.84 21.14 -21.38
CA PRO A 3 -1.59 20.39 -21.37
C PRO A 3 -1.77 19.04 -22.06
N GLU A 4 -0.73 18.58 -22.74
CA GLU A 4 -0.72 17.26 -23.37
C GLU A 4 -0.88 16.18 -22.31
N PHE A 5 -1.72 15.19 -22.59
CA PHE A 5 -1.91 14.06 -21.70
C PHE A 5 -0.66 13.17 -21.71
N ASP A 6 0.01 13.08 -20.55
CA ASP A 6 1.16 12.21 -20.35
C ASP A 6 0.79 11.00 -19.49
N GLN A 7 0.53 9.87 -20.15
CA GLN A 7 0.23 8.60 -19.49
C GLN A 7 1.37 8.15 -18.56
N LEU A 8 2.63 8.36 -18.95
CA LEU A 8 3.79 7.92 -18.19
C LEU A 8 3.93 8.72 -16.89
N ALA A 9 3.65 10.03 -16.93
CA ALA A 9 3.60 10.86 -15.73
C ALA A 9 2.48 10.39 -14.78
N MET A 10 1.29 10.08 -15.31
CA MET A 10 0.19 9.54 -14.50
C MET A 10 0.55 8.20 -13.85
N ASP A 11 1.22 7.30 -14.59
CA ASP A 11 1.66 6.00 -14.07
C ASP A 11 2.70 6.16 -12.95
N ARG A 12 3.65 7.09 -13.09
CA ARG A 12 4.62 7.43 -12.04
C ARG A 12 3.95 7.98 -10.79
N ARG A 13 2.99 8.88 -10.93
CA ARG A 13 2.22 9.44 -9.80
C ARG A 13 1.41 8.35 -9.11
N PHE A 14 0.74 7.49 -9.87
CA PHE A 14 0.00 6.36 -9.33
C PHE A 14 0.89 5.44 -8.48
N LEU A 15 2.05 5.03 -9.01
CA LEU A 15 2.96 4.16 -8.27
C LEU A 15 3.59 4.87 -7.06
N THR A 16 3.85 6.17 -7.17
CA THR A 16 4.30 7.00 -6.04
C THR A 16 3.25 7.03 -4.92
N GLU A 17 1.97 7.12 -5.29
CA GLU A 17 0.88 7.10 -4.33
C GLU A 17 0.70 5.73 -3.68
N LEU A 18 0.80 4.65 -4.46
CA LEU A 18 0.83 3.29 -3.89
C LEU A 18 1.99 3.10 -2.92
N HIS A 19 3.18 3.61 -3.26
CA HIS A 19 4.34 3.53 -2.39
C HIS A 19 4.12 4.29 -1.08
N ARG A 20 3.52 5.49 -1.13
CA ARG A 20 3.16 6.26 0.08
C ARG A 20 2.16 5.50 0.96
N LEU A 21 1.12 4.93 0.35
CA LEU A 21 0.12 4.13 1.07
C LEU A 21 0.76 2.90 1.72
N GLN A 22 1.67 2.23 1.03
CA GLN A 22 2.44 1.11 1.58
C GLN A 22 3.30 1.54 2.76
N GLN A 23 4.03 2.65 2.66
CA GLN A 23 4.84 3.20 3.76
C GLN A 23 3.99 3.61 4.97
N ALA A 24 2.73 4.02 4.74
CA ALA A 24 1.75 4.32 5.79
C ALA A 24 1.12 3.05 6.40
N GLY A 25 1.48 1.84 5.93
CA GLY A 25 0.96 0.58 6.43
C GLY A 25 -0.45 0.24 5.92
N ALA A 26 -0.90 0.84 4.82
CA ALA A 26 -2.23 0.55 4.27
C ALA A 26 -2.33 -0.88 3.70
N PHE A 27 -1.23 -1.44 3.20
CA PHE A 27 -1.10 -2.81 2.75
C PHE A 27 0.36 -3.26 2.84
N ASP A 28 0.60 -4.57 2.94
CA ASP A 28 1.96 -5.10 3.16
C ASP A 28 2.74 -5.28 1.85
N SER A 29 2.06 -5.73 0.80
CA SER A 29 2.69 -6.05 -0.48
C SER A 29 1.76 -5.86 -1.68
N TYR A 30 2.34 -5.67 -2.86
CA TYR A 30 1.58 -5.58 -4.12
C TYR A 30 0.85 -6.89 -4.46
N ARG A 31 1.34 -8.03 -3.96
CA ARG A 31 0.64 -9.32 -4.09
C ARG A 31 -0.71 -9.29 -3.35
N GLN A 32 -0.75 -8.68 -2.17
CA GLN A 32 -1.98 -8.51 -1.40
C GLN A 32 -2.87 -7.42 -1.99
N LEU A 33 -2.27 -6.38 -2.58
CA LEU A 33 -3.00 -5.29 -3.23
C LEU A 33 -3.78 -5.75 -4.47
N ALA A 34 -3.26 -6.70 -5.24
CA ALA A 34 -3.86 -7.15 -6.50
C ALA A 34 -5.34 -7.56 -6.39
N PRO A 35 -5.75 -8.47 -5.46
CA PRO A 35 -7.16 -8.78 -5.27
C PRO A 35 -7.98 -7.61 -4.72
N GLU A 36 -7.39 -6.72 -3.93
CA GLU A 36 -8.12 -5.56 -3.37
C GLU A 36 -8.47 -4.51 -4.43
N LEU A 37 -7.61 -4.37 -5.45
CA LEU A 37 -7.86 -3.50 -6.60
C LEU A 37 -8.61 -4.20 -7.74
N ASP A 38 -9.03 -5.47 -7.54
CA ASP A 38 -9.71 -6.29 -8.53
C ASP A 38 -8.89 -6.41 -9.83
N THR A 39 -7.61 -6.73 -9.64
CA THR A 39 -6.63 -6.89 -10.72
C THR A 39 -6.15 -8.33 -10.81
N GLN A 40 -5.63 -8.70 -11.99
CA GLN A 40 -5.06 -10.02 -12.19
C GLN A 40 -3.80 -10.22 -11.35
N PRO A 41 -3.46 -11.46 -10.95
CA PRO A 41 -2.20 -11.75 -10.24
C PRO A 41 -0.94 -11.28 -10.98
N SER A 42 -1.00 -11.19 -12.32
CA SER A 42 0.05 -10.67 -13.20
C SER A 42 0.29 -9.16 -13.03
N PHE A 43 -0.59 -8.44 -12.35
CA PHE A 43 -0.48 -7.00 -12.09
C PHE A 43 0.84 -6.63 -11.44
N ARG A 44 1.31 -7.44 -10.47
CA ARG A 44 2.64 -7.28 -9.87
C ARG A 44 3.74 -7.34 -10.92
N VAL A 45 3.70 -8.32 -11.81
CA VAL A 45 4.71 -8.52 -12.88
C VAL A 45 4.67 -7.37 -13.87
N GLN A 46 3.49 -6.82 -14.17
CA GLN A 46 3.35 -5.64 -15.04
C GLN A 46 3.96 -4.39 -14.41
N ILE A 47 3.76 -4.16 -13.10
CA ILE A 47 4.42 -3.08 -12.37
C ILE A 47 5.94 -3.27 -12.37
N GLU A 48 6.42 -4.49 -12.07
CA GLU A 48 7.87 -4.80 -12.03
C GLU A 48 8.55 -4.66 -13.40
N SER A 49 7.84 -4.94 -14.49
CA SER A 49 8.35 -4.81 -15.87
C SER A 49 8.12 -3.42 -16.49
N GLY A 50 7.47 -2.50 -15.78
CA GLY A 50 7.11 -1.18 -16.30
C GLY A 50 6.08 -1.22 -17.44
N ARG A 51 5.38 -2.34 -17.63
CA ARG A 51 4.36 -2.55 -18.67
C ARG A 51 2.94 -2.31 -18.16
N TYR A 52 2.81 -1.45 -17.16
CA TYR A 52 1.57 -1.16 -16.46
C TYR A 52 1.06 0.22 -16.84
N HIS A 53 -0.27 0.36 -17.00
CA HIS A 53 -0.93 1.64 -17.16
C HIS A 53 -2.07 1.82 -16.15
N CYS A 54 -2.03 2.95 -15.47
CA CYS A 54 -3.10 3.43 -14.62
C CYS A 54 -4.33 3.75 -15.47
N ASN A 55 -5.48 3.18 -15.08
CA ASN A 55 -6.76 3.39 -15.72
C ASN A 55 -7.83 3.76 -14.68
N LEU A 56 -8.99 4.22 -15.17
CA LEU A 56 -10.06 4.72 -14.30
C LEU A 56 -10.60 3.68 -13.32
N ARG A 57 -10.69 2.41 -13.72
CA ARG A 57 -11.14 1.31 -12.84
C ARG A 57 -10.19 1.14 -11.65
N LEU A 58 -8.89 1.23 -11.90
CA LEU A 58 -7.88 1.14 -10.84
C LEU A 58 -7.97 2.32 -9.88
N LEU A 59 -8.12 3.54 -10.40
CA LEU A 59 -8.29 4.73 -9.56
C LEU A 59 -9.55 4.66 -8.70
N TYR A 60 -10.66 4.21 -9.28
CA TYR A 60 -11.91 4.03 -8.56
C TYR A 60 -11.76 2.99 -7.45
N ASN A 61 -11.22 1.80 -7.75
CA ASN A 61 -11.01 0.75 -6.78
C ASN A 61 -10.01 1.17 -5.69
N LEU A 62 -8.96 1.90 -6.06
CA LEU A 62 -7.97 2.45 -5.12
C LEU A 62 -8.65 3.38 -4.11
N LYS A 63 -9.44 4.35 -4.59
CA LYS A 63 -10.11 5.31 -3.70
C LYS A 63 -11.19 4.67 -2.84
N ARG A 64 -11.92 3.70 -3.41
CA ARG A 64 -12.93 2.91 -2.67
C ARG A 64 -12.27 2.13 -1.53
N ARG A 65 -11.11 1.53 -1.77
CA ARG A 65 -10.40 0.71 -0.78
C ARG A 65 -9.60 1.54 0.23
N PHE A 66 -8.96 2.60 -0.25
CA PHE A 66 -8.13 3.50 0.54
C PHE A 66 -8.65 4.93 0.38
N PRO A 67 -9.62 5.36 1.21
CA PRO A 67 -10.18 6.72 1.15
C PRO A 67 -9.13 7.83 1.29
N GLN A 68 -8.00 7.53 1.93
CA GLN A 68 -6.84 8.43 2.07
C GLN A 68 -5.94 8.51 0.84
N ALA A 69 -6.25 7.79 -0.25
CA ALA A 69 -5.55 7.91 -1.52
C ALA A 69 -5.82 9.27 -2.16
N ASP A 70 -4.74 9.90 -2.62
CA ASP A 70 -4.73 11.23 -3.21
C ASP A 70 -4.91 11.15 -4.73
N LEU A 71 -6.16 11.12 -5.19
CA LEU A 71 -6.48 11.09 -6.62
C LEU A 71 -6.13 12.41 -7.32
N THR A 72 -6.20 13.53 -6.60
CA THR A 72 -5.81 14.84 -7.14
C THR A 72 -4.34 14.83 -7.53
N PHE A 73 -3.46 14.28 -6.67
CA PHE A 73 -2.06 14.09 -7.04
C PHE A 73 -1.88 13.22 -8.27
N ILE A 74 -2.62 12.11 -8.39
CA ILE A 74 -2.46 11.19 -9.53
C ILE A 74 -2.90 11.84 -10.84
N LEU A 75 -4.07 12.49 -10.83
CA LEU A 75 -4.69 13.05 -12.02
C LEU A 75 -4.10 14.41 -12.42
N GLU A 76 -3.92 15.31 -11.46
CA GLU A 76 -3.55 16.71 -11.70
C GLU A 76 -2.06 16.98 -11.44
N GLY A 77 -1.38 16.07 -10.74
CA GLY A 77 0.05 16.13 -10.50
C GLY A 77 0.46 16.90 -9.25
N GLY A 78 1.77 17.05 -9.10
CA GLY A 78 2.40 17.59 -7.91
C GLY A 78 1.98 19.02 -7.57
N LYS A 79 1.89 19.90 -8.56
CA LYS A 79 1.51 21.32 -8.34
C LYS A 79 0.11 21.46 -7.72
N ALA A 80 -0.85 20.67 -8.19
CA ALA A 80 -2.23 20.70 -7.69
C ALA A 80 -2.35 20.11 -6.29
N ALA A 81 -1.60 19.05 -6.00
CA ALA A 81 -1.62 18.38 -4.71
C ALA A 81 -0.61 18.93 -3.68
N GLY A 82 0.17 19.97 -4.03
CA GLY A 82 1.23 20.50 -3.16
C GLY A 82 2.38 19.50 -2.89
N ARG A 83 2.65 18.60 -3.85
CA ARG A 83 3.65 17.52 -3.75
C ARG A 83 4.71 17.64 -4.85
N PRO A 84 5.93 17.12 -4.66
CA PRO A 84 6.91 17.06 -5.74
C PRO A 84 6.44 16.11 -6.85
N GLU A 85 6.67 16.52 -8.10
CA GLU A 85 6.37 15.73 -9.28
C GLU A 85 7.40 14.59 -9.45
N PRO A 86 6.98 13.31 -9.54
CA PRO A 86 7.91 12.20 -9.67
C PRO A 86 8.49 12.12 -11.08
N THR A 87 9.81 12.26 -11.20
CA THR A 87 10.53 12.11 -12.48
C THR A 87 10.97 10.67 -12.77
N ALA A 88 10.94 9.81 -11.76
CA ALA A 88 11.27 8.40 -11.84
C ALA A 88 10.24 7.56 -11.09
N PHE A 89 10.20 6.26 -11.38
CA PHE A 89 9.42 5.32 -10.59
C PHE A 89 10.03 5.18 -9.19
N PRO A 90 9.22 4.98 -8.14
CA PRO A 90 9.74 4.73 -6.80
C PRO A 90 10.65 3.50 -6.82
N ALA A 91 11.81 3.59 -6.17
CA ALA A 91 12.69 2.44 -6.00
C ALA A 91 11.85 1.32 -5.37
N ALA A 92 11.78 0.16 -6.05
CA ALA A 92 10.97 -0.95 -5.60
C ALA A 92 11.31 -1.24 -4.12
N PRO A 93 10.41 -0.97 -3.15
CA PRO A 93 10.63 -1.46 -1.81
C PRO A 93 10.64 -2.96 -1.95
N LYS A 94 11.80 -3.64 -1.75
CA LYS A 94 12.01 -5.08 -1.95
C LYS A 94 10.67 -5.82 -1.88
N LEU A 95 10.08 -6.12 -3.05
CA LEU A 95 8.66 -6.46 -3.24
C LEU A 95 8.25 -7.83 -2.66
N GLY A 96 9.05 -8.35 -1.72
CA GLY A 96 8.86 -9.59 -0.99
C GLY A 96 9.55 -9.63 0.39
N ALA A 97 10.10 -8.52 0.90
CA ALA A 97 10.51 -8.48 2.30
C ALA A 97 9.29 -8.07 3.13
N PRO A 98 8.75 -8.93 4.02
CA PRO A 98 7.73 -8.49 4.96
C PRO A 98 8.30 -7.27 5.71
N PHE A 99 7.49 -6.25 5.91
CA PHE A 99 7.86 -5.19 6.85
C PHE A 99 8.31 -5.89 8.13
N ALA A 100 9.58 -5.69 8.52
CA ALA A 100 10.03 -6.07 9.83
C ALA A 100 9.04 -5.42 10.79
N ARG A 101 8.21 -6.24 11.44
CA ARG A 101 7.19 -5.81 12.39
C ARG A 101 7.87 -4.79 13.30
N LYS A 102 7.49 -3.52 13.23
CA LYS A 102 7.93 -2.56 14.24
C LYS A 102 7.56 -3.18 15.58
N ALA A 103 8.59 -3.41 16.39
CA ALA A 103 8.54 -4.24 17.57
C ALA A 103 7.28 -3.95 18.39
N SER A 104 6.51 -5.01 18.67
CA SER A 104 5.44 -4.99 19.64
C SER A 104 5.96 -4.33 20.92
N VAL A 105 5.35 -3.22 21.31
CA VAL A 105 5.56 -2.61 22.62
C VAL A 105 5.32 -3.69 23.67
N ALA A 106 6.40 -4.06 24.37
CA ALA A 106 6.41 -5.05 25.40
C ALA A 106 5.60 -4.55 26.61
N THR A 107 4.36 -4.98 26.76
CA THR A 107 3.68 -4.98 28.05
C THR A 107 4.02 -6.27 28.79
N LYS A 108 5.06 -6.14 29.60
CA LYS A 108 5.57 -7.01 30.66
C LYS A 108 4.49 -7.87 31.33
N LYS A 109 4.50 -9.18 31.03
CA LYS A 109 3.77 -10.22 31.77
C LYS A 109 4.48 -10.43 33.12
N LYS A 110 3.83 -10.10 34.24
CA LYS A 110 4.29 -10.43 35.59
C LYS A 110 3.76 -11.83 35.97
N PRO A 111 4.58 -12.77 36.51
CA PRO A 111 4.13 -14.11 36.87
C PRO A 111 3.76 -14.26 38.36
N ALA A 112 2.96 -15.31 38.63
CA ALA A 112 2.61 -15.96 39.91
C ALA A 112 1.72 -15.14 40.89
N ALA A 113 0.80 -15.71 41.67
CA ALA A 113 0.80 -17.01 42.35
C ALA A 113 -0.62 -17.45 42.81
N ASN A 114 -0.68 -18.70 43.29
CA ASN A 114 -1.67 -19.37 44.14
C ASN A 114 -2.82 -20.19 43.52
N ALA A 115 -2.62 -21.52 43.56
CA ALA A 115 -3.64 -22.54 43.78
C ALA A 115 -4.33 -22.34 45.16
N PRO A 116 -5.50 -22.95 45.40
CA PRO A 116 -5.43 -24.28 46.02
C PRO A 116 -6.46 -25.31 45.53
N SER A 117 -6.09 -26.54 45.86
CA SER A 117 -6.69 -27.86 45.67
C SER A 117 -8.13 -28.06 46.13
N ARG A 118 -8.72 -29.17 45.62
CA ARG A 118 -9.79 -30.07 46.16
C ARG A 118 -10.89 -30.28 45.10
N THR A 119 -11.46 -31.46 44.84
CA THR A 119 -11.43 -32.77 45.49
C THR A 119 -11.95 -33.80 44.48
N LYS A 120 -11.44 -35.02 44.57
CA LYS A 120 -11.89 -36.22 43.87
C LYS A 120 -12.98 -36.87 44.73
N THR A 121 -14.20 -37.11 44.23
CA THR A 121 -15.11 -38.09 44.85
C THR A 121 -16.14 -38.61 43.84
N THR A 122 -16.13 -39.93 43.71
CA THR A 122 -17.15 -40.88 43.17
C THR A 122 -17.62 -40.72 41.74
#